data_AF-A0A6C8GMM0-F1
#
_entry.id   AF-A0A6C8GMM0-F1
#
_cell.length_a   1.000
_cell.length_b   1.000
_cell.length_c   1.000
_cell.angle_alpha   90.00
_cell.angle_beta   90.00
_cell.angle_gamma   90.00
#
_symmetry.space_group_name_H-M   'P 1'
#
loop_
_entity.id
_entity.type
_entity.pdbx_description
1 polymer ?
#
loop_
_entity_poly.entity_id
_entity_poly.type
_entity_poly.pdbx_seq_one_letter_code
_entity_poly.pdbx_strand_id
1 'polypeptide(L)' 'ARNVGAQYVLYSSASGNVNAPALQMQLMLVQTGEIIWSGKGAVQQQ' A
#
# COMPACT_ATOMS: atom_id res chain seq x y z
N ALA A 1 -7.78 8.69 -7.77
CA ALA A 1 -8.28 8.84 -6.38
C ALA A 1 -9.43 9.84 -6.30
N ARG A 2 -9.18 11.14 -6.52
CA ARG A 2 -10.24 12.17 -6.50
C ARG A 2 -11.28 11.99 -7.61
N ASN A 3 -10.83 11.65 -8.83
CA ASN A 3 -11.72 11.44 -9.98
C ASN A 3 -12.62 10.19 -9.88
N VAL A 4 -12.36 9.30 -8.91
CA VAL A 4 -13.15 8.08 -8.68
C VAL A 4 -13.90 8.13 -7.33
N GLY A 5 -13.93 9.29 -6.66
CA GLY A 5 -14.64 9.47 -5.39
C GLY A 5 -14.07 8.70 -4.20
N ALA A 6 -12.82 8.23 -4.28
CA ALA A 6 -12.19 7.46 -3.20
C ALA A 6 -11.80 8.36 -2.03
N GLN A 7 -12.13 7.95 -0.80
CA GLN A 7 -11.73 8.64 0.43
C GLN A 7 -10.31 8.26 0.86
N TYR A 8 -9.90 7.04 0.53
CA TYR A 8 -8.56 6.51 0.85
C TYR A 8 -7.92 5.90 -0.39
N VAL A 9 -6.60 5.92 -0.43
CA VAL A 9 -5.78 5.23 -1.43
C VAL A 9 -4.83 4.31 -0.70
N LEU A 10 -4.87 3.02 -1.02
CA LEU A 10 -3.86 2.07 -0.57
C LEU A 10 -2.80 1.92 -1.65
N TYR A 11 -1.59 2.40 -1.37
CA TYR A 11 -0.40 2.08 -2.14
C TYR A 11 0.13 0.74 -1.66
N SER A 12 0.40 -0.17 -2.59
CA SER A 12 1.09 -1.43 -2.32
C SER A 12 2.24 -1.57 -3.29
N SER A 13 3.42 -1.91 -2.76
CA SER A 13 4.60 -2.21 -3.56
C SER A 13 5.23 -3.50 -3.06
N ALA A 14 5.54 -4.39 -4.00
CA ALA A 14 6.30 -5.59 -3.74
C ALA A 14 7.75 -5.34 -4.18
N SER A 15 8.70 -5.70 -3.32
CA SER A 15 10.13 -5.50 -3.58
C SER A 15 10.93 -6.70 -3.06
N GLY A 16 12.15 -6.87 -3.55
CA GLY A 16 13.01 -7.98 -3.16
C GLY A 16 12.83 -9.21 -4.06
N ASN A 17 12.90 -10.41 -3.46
CA ASN A 17 12.92 -11.66 -4.21
C ASN A 17 11.52 -12.01 -4.71
N VAL A 18 11.37 -12.37 -5.99
CA VAL A 18 10.09 -12.79 -6.58
C VAL A 18 9.48 -14.02 -5.90
N ASN A 19 10.32 -14.91 -5.34
CA ASN A 19 9.89 -16.11 -4.63
C ASN A 19 9.52 -15.83 -3.15
N ALA A 20 9.93 -14.68 -2.62
CA ALA A 20 9.63 -14.24 -1.25
C ALA A 20 9.59 -12.70 -1.19
N PRO A 21 8.57 -12.05 -1.80
CA PRO A 21 8.58 -10.61 -1.92
C PRO A 21 8.26 -9.96 -0.57
N ALA A 22 8.93 -8.85 -0.30
CA ALA A 22 8.58 -7.96 0.79
C ALA A 22 7.53 -6.97 0.30
N LEU A 23 6.32 -7.06 0.88
CA LEU A 23 5.24 -6.12 0.65
C LEU A 23 5.39 -4.91 1.57
N GLN A 24 5.24 -3.75 0.97
CA GLN A 24 5.14 -2.46 1.65
C GLN A 24 3.79 -1.86 1.29
N MET A 25 3.06 -1.42 2.29
CA MET A 25 1.72 -0.87 2.11
C MET A 25 1.60 0.46 2.86
N GLN A 26 0.93 1.41 2.23
CA GLN A 26 0.70 2.75 2.80
C GLN A 26 -0.72 3.19 2.46
N LEU A 27 -1.49 3.58 3.47
CA LEU A 27 -2.84 4.11 3.32
C LEU A 27 -2.80 5.64 3.39
N MET A 28 -3.22 6.29 2.32
CA MET A 28 -3.30 7.74 2.21
C MET A 28 -4.74 8.22 2.31
N LEU A 29 -4.99 9.21 3.15
CA LEU A 29 -6.25 9.96 3.16
C LEU A 29 -6.26 10.92 1.97
N VAL A 30 -7.21 10.75 1.05
CA VAL A 30 -7.23 11.51 -0.22
C VAL A 30 -7.53 13.00 -0.01
N GLN A 31 -8.28 13.31 1.04
CA GLN A 31 -8.67 14.68 1.36
C GLN A 31 -7.46 15.56 1.70
N THR A 32 -6.52 15.03 2.49
CA THR A 32 -5.34 15.77 2.99
C THR A 32 -4.04 15.39 2.29
N GLY A 33 -3.97 14.20 1.69
CA GLY A 33 -2.74 13.62 1.14
C GLY A 33 -1.83 12.97 2.20
N GLU A 34 -2.31 12.85 3.43
CA GLU A 34 -1.53 12.30 4.56
C GLU A 34 -1.52 10.77 4.55
N ILE A 35 -0.39 10.16 4.92
CA ILE A 35 -0.31 8.72 5.19
C ILE A 35 -0.77 8.46 6.62
N ILE A 36 -1.94 7.84 6.76
CA ILE A 36 -2.57 7.55 8.06
C ILE A 36 -2.25 6.15 8.58
N TRP A 37 -1.72 5.29 7.72
CA TRP A 37 -1.25 3.95 8.11
C TRP A 37 -0.13 3.49 7.18
N SER A 38 0.82 2.74 7.73
CA SER A 38 1.85 2.05 6.95
C SER A 38 2.14 0.68 7.54
N GLY A 39 2.39 -0.30 6.67
CA GLY A 39 2.68 -1.67 7.03
C GLY A 39 3.76 -2.27 6.14
N LYS A 40 4.54 -3.19 6.72
CA LYS A 40 5.53 -4.01 6.00
C LYS A 40 5.26 -5.47 6.34
N GLY A 41 5.20 -6.34 5.35
CA GLY A 41 4.94 -7.77 5.53
C GLY A 41 5.70 -8.62 4.52
N ALA A 42 6.21 -9.77 4.96
CA ALA A 42 6.72 -10.78 4.04
C ALA A 42 5.53 -11.50 3.39
N VAL A 43 5.51 -11.63 2.07
CA VAL A 43 4.51 -12.44 1.37
C VAL A 43 5.02 -13.86 1.30
N GLN A 44 4.29 -14.80 1.90
CA GLN A 44 4.50 -16.21 1.63
C GLN A 44 3.64 -16.61 0.43
N GLN A 45 4.26 -17.18 -0.60
CA GLN A 45 3.51 -17.86 -1.66
C GLN A 45 2.87 -19.11 -1.06
N GLN A 46 1.55 -19.22 -1.20
CA GLN A 46 0.76 -20.42 -0.85
C GLN A 46 0.78 -21.44 -1.98
#